data_AF-A0A4V0ZH52-F1
#
_entry.id   AF-A0A4V0ZH52-F1
#
_cell.length_a   1.000
_cell.length_b   1.000
_cell.length_c   1.000
_cell.angle_alpha   90.00
_cell.angle_beta   90.00
_cell.angle_gamma   90.00
#
_symmetry.space_group_name_H-M   'P 1'
#
loop_
_entity.id
_entity.type
_entity.pdbx_description
1 polymer ?
#
loop_
_entity_poly.entity_id
_entity_poly.type
_entity_poly.pdbx_seq_one_letter_code
_entity_poly.pdbx_strand_id
1 'polypeptide(L)'
;MSGMKSAYELAMERFGGESTELSNEQKAAIAEIDSKMKAKVAETEIMFDQQLAAEQDPAKAGLIQQTRQQTIAKIKADAETEKEQVRQKA
;
A
#
# COMPACT_ATOMS: atom_id res chain seq x y z
N MET A 1 -0.99 46.44 1.18
CA MET A 1 0.36 45.92 1.45
C MET A 1 0.29 44.41 1.29
N SER A 2 0.61 43.91 0.09
CA SER A 2 0.56 42.48 -0.22
C SER A 2 1.70 41.79 0.53
N GLY A 3 1.38 40.92 1.48
CA GLY A 3 2.37 40.14 2.22
C GLY A 3 3.21 39.30 1.25
N MET A 4 4.51 39.20 1.53
CA MET A 4 5.43 38.32 0.81
C MET A 4 4.95 36.88 1.01
N LYS A 5 4.32 36.30 -0.02
CA LYS A 5 3.87 34.91 0.00
C LYS A 5 5.08 34.01 0.24
N SER A 6 4.91 32.98 1.06
CA SER A 6 5.99 32.03 1.31
C SER A 6 6.31 31.21 0.06
N ALA A 7 7.54 30.70 -0.05
CA ALA A 7 7.93 29.82 -1.16
C ALA A 7 7.04 28.57 -1.28
N TYR A 8 6.43 28.14 -0.17
CA TYR A 8 5.47 27.04 -0.11
C TYR A 8 4.14 27.40 -0.77
N GLU A 9 3.59 28.59 -0.48
CA GLU A 9 2.37 29.09 -1.13
C GLU A 9 2.58 29.30 -2.64
N LEU A 10 3.75 29.80 -3.03
CA LEU A 10 4.11 29.98 -4.44
C LEU A 10 4.27 28.64 -5.18
N ALA A 11 4.73 27.59 -4.49
CA ALA A 11 4.83 26.24 -5.04
C ALA A 11 3.45 25.59 -5.22
N MET A 12 2.54 25.77 -4.27
CA MET A 12 1.15 25.31 -4.36
C MET A 12 0.39 26.00 -5.51
N GLU A 13 0.58 27.31 -5.70
CA GLU A 13 -0.03 28.08 -6.79
C GLU A 13 0.51 27.68 -8.18
N ARG A 14 1.79 27.29 -8.28
CA ARG A 14 2.42 26.97 -9.57
C ARG A 14 2.22 25.52 -10.04
N PHE A 15 2.00 24.59 -9.12
CA PHE A 15 1.83 23.17 -9.45
C PHE A 15 0.38 22.68 -9.46
N GLY A 16 -0.59 23.59 -9.26
CA GLY A 16 -1.97 23.38 -9.73
C GLY A 16 -2.73 22.24 -9.05
N GLY A 17 -2.78 22.26 -7.72
CA GLY A 17 -3.76 21.47 -6.98
C GLY A 17 -3.75 21.85 -5.51
N GLU A 18 -4.93 22.01 -4.90
CA GLU A 18 -5.06 21.83 -3.46
C GLU A 18 -4.45 20.46 -3.15
N SER A 19 -3.23 20.41 -2.59
CA SER A 19 -2.88 19.22 -1.84
C SER A 19 -3.82 19.25 -0.65
N THR A 20 -4.96 18.59 -0.74
CA THR A 20 -5.81 18.34 0.41
C THR A 20 -4.94 17.54 1.38
N GLU A 21 -4.34 18.25 2.33
CA GLU A 21 -3.53 17.61 3.34
C GLU A 21 -4.41 16.58 4.03
N LEU A 22 -3.98 15.32 4.00
CA LEU A 22 -4.75 14.26 4.64
C LEU A 22 -4.96 14.59 6.11
N SER A 23 -6.20 14.46 6.56
CA SER A 23 -6.56 14.63 7.97
C SER A 23 -5.78 13.64 8.84
N ASN A 24 -5.64 13.94 10.13
CA ASN A 24 -5.00 13.01 11.05
C ASN A 24 -5.72 11.65 11.09
N GLU A 25 -7.04 11.64 10.92
CA GLU A 25 -7.86 10.44 10.85
C GLU A 25 -7.57 9.64 9.57
N GLN A 26 -7.48 10.29 8.40
CA GLN A 26 -7.09 9.64 7.15
C GLN A 26 -5.69 9.05 7.23
N LYS A 27 -4.73 9.79 7.79
CA LYS A 27 -3.35 9.30 8.01
C LYS A 27 -3.33 8.07 8.93
N ALA A 28 -4.08 8.10 10.03
CA ALA A 28 -4.18 6.96 10.95
C ALA A 28 -4.82 5.73 10.28
N ALA A 29 -5.91 5.92 9.53
CA ALA A 29 -6.57 4.84 8.80
C ALA A 29 -5.65 4.22 7.74
N ILE A 30 -4.91 5.04 6.98
CA ILE A 30 -3.92 4.55 6.00
C ILE A 30 -2.81 3.74 6.69
N ALA A 31 -2.30 4.22 7.83
CA ALA A 31 -1.28 3.50 8.59
C ALA A 31 -1.80 2.15 9.12
N GLU A 32 -3.06 2.09 9.55
CA GLU A 32 -3.70 0.83 9.96
C GLU A 32 -3.84 -0.15 8.79
N ILE A 33 -4.26 0.33 7.61
CA ILE A 33 -4.34 -0.49 6.38
C ILE A 33 -2.95 -1.05 6.04
N ASP A 34 -1.90 -0.21 6.08
CA ASP A 34 -0.54 -0.66 5.81
C ASP A 34 -0.05 -1.71 6.82
N SER A 35 -0.38 -1.56 8.10
CA SER A 35 -0.05 -2.54 9.14
C SER A 35 -0.73 -3.88 8.87
N LYS A 36 -2.03 -3.87 8.55
CA LYS A 36 -2.80 -5.08 8.22
C LYS A 36 -2.29 -5.75 6.95
N MET A 37 -1.99 -4.97 5.92
CA MET A 37 -1.39 -5.47 4.67
C MET A 37 -0.06 -6.17 4.95
N LYS A 38 0.84 -5.54 5.72
CA LYS A 38 2.15 -6.13 6.08
C LYS A 38 2.00 -7.45 6.84
N ALA A 39 1.09 -7.50 7.81
CA ALA A 39 0.79 -8.72 8.55
C ALA A 39 0.30 -9.85 7.63
N LYS A 40 -0.68 -9.57 6.77
CA LYS A 40 -1.20 -10.54 5.78
C LYS A 40 -0.13 -11.03 4.81
N VAL A 41 0.75 -10.15 4.35
CA VAL A 41 1.88 -10.53 3.49
C VAL A 41 2.81 -11.48 4.26
N ALA A 42 3.21 -11.14 5.48
CA ALA A 42 4.10 -11.99 6.28
C ALA A 42 3.49 -13.38 6.56
N GLU A 43 2.20 -13.44 6.92
CA GLU A 43 1.47 -14.71 7.08
C GLU A 43 1.45 -15.54 5.79
N THR A 44 1.20 -14.88 4.65
CA THR A 44 1.20 -15.51 3.33
C THR A 44 2.58 -16.06 2.99
N GLU A 45 3.64 -15.28 3.23
CA GLU A 45 5.02 -15.71 3.00
C GLU A 45 5.36 -16.94 3.85
N ILE A 46 5.07 -16.92 5.16
CA ILE A 46 5.31 -18.06 6.06
C ILE A 46 4.57 -19.31 5.56
N MET A 47 3.30 -19.19 5.20
CA MET A 47 2.49 -20.31 4.72
C MET A 47 3.08 -20.93 3.45
N PHE A 48 3.42 -20.11 2.45
CA PHE A 48 3.96 -20.63 1.19
C PHE A 48 5.40 -21.13 1.33
N ASP A 49 6.21 -20.53 2.19
CA ASP A 49 7.58 -20.98 2.44
C ASP A 49 7.59 -22.37 3.10
N GLN A 50 6.62 -22.67 3.98
CA GLN A 50 6.42 -24.02 4.52
C GLN A 50 6.00 -25.03 3.44
N GLN A 51 5.13 -24.64 2.51
CA GLN A 51 4.74 -25.50 1.38
C GLN A 51 5.92 -25.78 0.45
N LEU A 52 6.72 -24.76 0.14
CA LEU A 52 7.93 -24.90 -0.69
C LEU A 52 8.97 -25.78 -0.04
N ALA A 53 9.15 -25.69 1.29
CA ALA A 53 10.08 -26.55 2.01
C ALA A 53 9.69 -28.03 2.00
N ALA A 54 8.39 -28.34 1.87
CA ALA A 54 7.87 -29.70 1.82
C ALA A 54 7.77 -30.27 0.39
N GLU A 55 7.87 -29.44 -0.64
CA GLU A 55 7.70 -29.86 -2.04
C GLU A 55 9.03 -30.32 -2.66
N GLN A 56 9.02 -31.48 -3.30
CA GLN A 56 10.21 -32.08 -3.93
C GLN A 56 10.16 -32.01 -5.46
N ASP A 57 8.97 -31.81 -6.03
CA ASP A 57 8.79 -31.68 -7.48
C ASP A 57 9.07 -30.22 -7.92
N PRO A 58 10.12 -29.97 -8.72
CA PRO A 58 10.47 -28.62 -9.17
C PRO A 58 9.34 -27.92 -9.95
N ALA A 59 8.52 -28.67 -10.69
CA ALA A 59 7.42 -28.08 -11.45
C ALA A 59 6.32 -27.59 -10.50
N LYS A 60 5.98 -28.37 -9.47
CA LYS A 60 5.01 -27.96 -8.44
C LYS A 60 5.55 -26.83 -7.58
N ALA A 61 6.82 -26.87 -7.19
CA ALA A 61 7.46 -25.79 -6.45
C ALA A 61 7.39 -24.47 -7.25
N GLY A 62 7.59 -24.50 -8.57
CA GLY A 62 7.41 -23.35 -9.45
C GLY A 62 5.98 -22.79 -9.43
N LEU A 63 4.97 -23.66 -9.47
CA LEU A 63 3.56 -23.25 -9.37
C LEU A 63 3.24 -22.64 -8.00
N ILE A 64 3.78 -23.19 -6.92
CA ILE A 64 3.61 -22.66 -5.56
C ILE A 64 4.23 -21.25 -5.46
N GLN A 65 5.44 -21.05 -6.01
CA GLN A 65 6.08 -19.73 -6.05
C GLN A 65 5.27 -18.71 -6.87
N GLN A 66 4.78 -19.10 -8.05
CA GLN A 66 3.93 -18.25 -8.88
C GLN A 66 2.66 -17.84 -8.12
N THR A 67 2.02 -18.81 -7.46
CA THR A 67 0.82 -18.56 -6.67
C THR A 67 1.10 -17.60 -5.51
N ARG A 68 2.18 -17.82 -4.75
CA ARG A 68 2.64 -16.93 -3.67
C ARG A 68 2.77 -15.48 -4.16
N GLN A 69 3.41 -15.27 -5.30
CA GLN A 69 3.59 -13.93 -5.89
C GLN A 69 2.26 -13.28 -6.27
N GLN A 70 1.36 -14.03 -6.92
CA GLN A 70 0.03 -13.53 -7.31
C GLN A 70 -0.81 -13.17 -6.08
N THR A 71 -0.79 -14.00 -5.03
CA THR A 71 -1.51 -13.74 -3.78
C THR A 71 -0.99 -12.48 -3.08
N ILE A 72 0.33 -12.32 -2.96
CA ILE A 72 0.94 -11.12 -2.36
C ILE A 72 0.62 -9.87 -3.19
N ALA A 73 0.68 -9.96 -4.52
CA ALA A 73 0.34 -8.85 -5.41
C ALA A 73 -1.13 -8.42 -5.21
N LYS A 74 -2.04 -9.38 -5.09
CA LYS A 74 -3.45 -9.10 -4.81
C LYS A 74 -3.64 -8.41 -3.46
N ILE A 75 -3.01 -8.91 -2.38
CA ILE A 75 -3.09 -8.29 -1.05
C ILE A 75 -2.65 -6.81 -1.10
N LYS A 76 -1.56 -6.52 -1.83
CA LYS A 76 -1.08 -5.14 -2.00
C LYS A 76 -2.04 -4.28 -2.82
N ALA A 77 -2.60 -4.81 -3.90
CA ALA A 77 -3.56 -4.09 -4.75
C ALA A 77 -4.86 -3.76 -4.00
N ASP A 78 -5.36 -4.71 -3.20
CA ASP A 78 -6.53 -4.51 -2.34
C ASP A 78 -6.26 -3.40 -1.31
N ALA A 79 -5.08 -3.44 -0.65
CA ALA A 79 -4.68 -2.41 0.30
C ALA A 79 -4.51 -1.01 -0.34
N GLU A 80 -3.95 -0.92 -1.55
CA GLU A 80 -3.89 0.36 -2.28
C GLU A 80 -5.28 0.89 -2.64
N THR A 81 -6.19 0.01 -3.03
CA THR A 81 -7.58 0.38 -3.32
C THR A 81 -8.28 0.91 -2.07
N GLU A 82 -8.09 0.26 -0.92
CA GLU A 82 -8.63 0.74 0.37
C GLU A 82 -8.03 2.09 0.77
N LYS A 83 -6.72 2.28 0.63
CA LYS A 83 -6.06 3.57 0.91
C LYS A 83 -6.57 4.68 0.01
N GLU A 84 -6.81 4.39 -1.27
CA GLU A 84 -7.35 5.37 -2.21
C GLU A 84 -8.77 5.79 -1.83
N GLN A 85 -9.61 4.86 -1.38
CA GLN A 85 -10.93 5.20 -0.83
C GLN A 85 -10.84 6.10 0.40
N VAL A 86 -9.84 5.89 1.28
CA VAL A 86 -9.62 6.77 2.44
C VAL A 86 -9.21 8.17 1.99
N ARG A 87 -8.34 8.29 0.98
CA ARG A 87 -7.92 9.59 0.43
C ARG A 87 -9.07 10.36 -0.23
N GLN A 88 -9.99 9.65 -0.88
CA GLN A 88 -11.15 10.23 -1.57
C GLN A 88 -12.33 10.57 -0.65
N LYS A 89 -12.35 10.05 0.58
CA LYS A 89 -13.34 10.45 1.60
C LYS A 89 -13.01 11.86 2.08
N ALA A 90 -13.69 12.85 1.50
CA ALA A 90 -13.72 14.25 1.92
C ALA A 90 -14.54 14.44 3.21
#